data_AF-A0A3Q3GVY7-F1
#
_entry.id   AF-A0A3Q3GVY7-F1
#
_cell.length_a   1.000
_cell.length_b   1.000
_cell.length_c   1.000
_cell.angle_alpha   90.00
_cell.angle_beta   90.00
_cell.angle_gamma   90.00
#
_symmetry.space_group_name_H-M   'P 1'
#
loop_
_entity.id
_entity.type
_entity.pdbx_description
1 polymer ?
#
loop_
_entity_poly.entity_id
_entity_poly.type
_entity_poly.pdbx_seq_one_letter_code
_entity_poly.pdbx_strand_id
1 'polypeptide(L)'
;MVYLWGLGTQNCSNIFAVLSHADPCMVVYPPCMSEADRFSLEALRTIHQKIDDDQDGEIEVEESKEFIIEDMKQQQTNKHSNLHREDQHITVEELWRGWKSSEVHNWTQDDVLRWLKEFVELPQYEKNFKDFKVNGNTLPRIAANEPSFLSGQLRVQDQRDKQKLNIKALDVVLFGPPTRPPHNYMKDLLLIVSVVMGIGGCWFAQAQNKASKIHVSRMIKDLESLQRAEQSLLDLQEQLERAQEEKRNVAEEKQNLEEKMRDEIMGAQEEAHRLHRLRQGAVSELSRLRFAEEELEMQLNKSCTRFLSTLQQWLQLTHEVEVQYYNVKRHGAELQLTTAKEEAERIKKKRSSVLGTLHVAHSSSLDQVDQKILEAKNALSEVTACLRERLHRWSQMERLCGFPIIRNPGLANLTAKLYTEPVALPLPRVLQPPFSCHSSIHGSIEDLLEDPTSPILPQMPDCRQAFHCELSC
;
A
#
# COMPACT_ATOMS: atom_id res chain seq x y z
N MET A 1 33.42 -71.37 140.47
CA MET A 1 31.99 -71.52 140.80
C MET A 1 31.21 -71.07 139.55
N VAL A 2 30.79 -71.90 138.59
CA VAL A 2 30.03 -73.16 138.63
C VAL A 2 28.54 -72.95 138.99
N TYR A 3 27.69 -73.11 137.95
CA TYR A 3 26.26 -73.54 137.93
C TYR A 3 25.18 -72.62 138.54
N LEU A 4 23.90 -72.58 138.12
CA LEU A 4 23.08 -73.06 136.99
C LEU A 4 21.71 -72.36 137.19
N TRP A 5 21.08 -71.88 136.12
CA TRP A 5 19.64 -71.87 135.79
C TRP A 5 18.56 -71.76 136.89
N GLY A 6 17.57 -70.87 136.65
CA GLY A 6 16.17 -71.27 136.82
C GLY A 6 15.18 -70.22 137.33
N LEU A 7 14.31 -69.81 136.40
CA LEU A 7 12.88 -69.51 136.58
C LEU A 7 12.45 -68.17 137.20
N GLY A 8 11.86 -67.36 136.33
CA GLY A 8 10.56 -66.75 136.63
C GLY A 8 10.57 -65.25 136.79
N THR A 9 10.34 -64.51 135.68
CA THR A 9 9.36 -63.39 135.56
C THR A 9 9.73 -62.45 134.43
N GLN A 10 9.66 -62.90 133.17
CA GLN A 10 9.61 -61.96 132.05
C GLN A 10 8.98 -62.64 130.82
N ASN A 11 7.65 -62.76 130.81
CA ASN A 11 6.97 -63.15 129.57
C ASN A 11 5.51 -62.68 129.53
N CYS A 12 5.31 -61.35 129.53
CA CYS A 12 4.06 -60.73 129.06
C CYS A 12 4.29 -59.70 127.94
N SER A 13 5.52 -59.53 127.42
CA SER A 13 5.81 -58.55 126.36
C SER A 13 6.25 -59.17 125.04
N ASN A 14 6.46 -60.50 124.97
CA ASN A 14 6.89 -61.21 123.76
C ASN A 14 5.84 -62.15 123.17
N ILE A 15 4.61 -62.15 123.66
CA ILE A 15 3.50 -62.94 123.10
C ILE A 15 2.65 -62.13 122.10
N PHE A 16 2.85 -60.81 122.00
CA PHE A 16 2.14 -59.95 121.05
C PHE A 16 2.92 -59.60 119.76
N ALA A 17 4.18 -60.03 119.62
CA ALA A 17 5.03 -59.68 118.46
C ALA A 17 5.16 -60.81 117.41
N VAL A 18 4.38 -61.90 117.53
CA VAL A 18 4.45 -63.06 116.60
C VAL A 18 3.11 -63.28 115.85
N LEU A 19 2.16 -62.35 115.95
CA LEU A 19 0.92 -62.41 115.16
C LEU A 19 0.90 -61.34 114.07
N SER A 20 0.99 -61.82 112.83
CA SER A 20 0.57 -61.18 111.56
C SER A 20 1.49 -60.12 110.94
N HIS A 21 2.60 -60.56 110.32
CA HIS A 21 2.84 -60.11 108.94
C HIS A 21 2.26 -61.19 108.04
N ALA A 22 0.96 -61.14 107.80
CA ALA A 22 0.34 -61.96 106.76
C ALA A 22 1.06 -61.63 105.43
N ASP A 23 1.53 -62.65 104.72
CA ASP A 23 2.12 -62.45 103.38
C ASP A 23 1.08 -61.69 102.55
N PRO A 24 1.43 -60.52 101.97
CA PRO A 24 0.47 -59.74 101.20
C PRO A 24 -0.16 -60.53 100.04
N CYS A 25 0.47 -61.63 99.60
CA CYS A 25 -0.09 -62.57 98.62
C CYS A 25 -1.23 -63.45 99.14
N MET A 26 -1.34 -63.62 100.45
CA MET A 26 -2.36 -64.46 101.10
C MET A 26 -3.59 -63.66 101.54
N VAL A 27 -3.52 -62.32 101.46
CA VAL A 27 -4.58 -61.39 101.88
C VAL A 27 -5.54 -61.05 100.73
N VAL A 28 -5.12 -61.24 99.47
CA VAL A 28 -5.92 -60.93 98.27
C VAL A 28 -6.57 -62.17 97.68
N TYR A 29 -7.81 -62.07 97.16
CA TYR A 29 -8.48 -63.14 96.43
C TYR A 29 -8.61 -62.84 94.93
N PRO A 30 -8.08 -63.69 94.02
CA PRO A 30 -7.32 -64.93 94.25
C PRO A 30 -5.88 -64.65 94.75
N PRO A 31 -5.26 -65.56 95.53
CA PRO A 31 -3.92 -65.33 96.09
C PRO A 31 -2.85 -65.23 95.00
N CYS A 32 -1.81 -64.40 95.18
CA CYS A 32 -0.65 -64.43 94.28
C CYS A 32 0.17 -65.70 94.49
N MET A 33 0.28 -66.53 93.44
CA MET A 33 0.93 -67.85 93.52
C MET A 33 2.33 -67.86 92.91
N SER A 34 2.69 -66.86 92.10
CA SER A 34 3.97 -66.78 91.39
C SER A 34 4.78 -65.54 91.78
N GLU A 35 6.11 -65.59 91.61
CA GLU A 35 6.97 -64.43 91.83
C GLU A 35 6.61 -63.28 90.87
N ALA A 36 6.20 -63.59 89.64
CA ALA A 36 5.69 -62.62 88.69
C ALA A 36 4.39 -61.96 89.18
N ASP A 37 3.47 -62.75 89.76
CA ASP A 37 2.21 -62.24 90.35
C ASP A 37 2.49 -61.31 91.54
N ARG A 38 3.54 -61.60 92.32
CA ARG A 38 3.97 -60.72 93.42
C ARG A 38 4.44 -59.36 92.91
N PHE A 39 5.25 -59.33 91.84
CA PHE A 39 5.65 -58.06 91.22
C PHE A 39 4.46 -57.32 90.60
N SER A 40 3.50 -58.04 90.04
CA SER A 40 2.27 -57.45 89.49
C SER A 40 1.39 -56.86 90.57
N LEU A 41 1.24 -57.53 91.72
CA LEU A 41 0.48 -57.02 92.85
C LEU A 41 1.12 -55.75 93.43
N GLU A 42 2.45 -55.74 93.58
CA GLU A 42 3.18 -54.56 94.05
C GLU A 42 3.07 -53.38 93.07
N ALA A 43 3.11 -53.67 91.77
CA ALA A 43 2.90 -52.67 90.74
C ALA A 43 1.46 -52.12 90.77
N LEU A 44 0.46 -52.96 90.98
CA LEU A 44 -0.94 -52.53 91.12
C LEU A 44 -1.18 -51.71 92.39
N ARG A 45 -0.50 -52.02 93.50
CA ARG A 45 -0.49 -51.15 94.69
C ARG A 45 0.10 -49.78 94.40
N THR A 46 1.21 -49.75 93.67
CA THR A 46 1.84 -48.49 93.26
C THR A 46 0.92 -47.68 92.33
N ILE A 47 0.13 -48.36 91.49
CA ILE A 47 -0.87 -47.70 90.63
C ILE A 47 -2.05 -47.21 91.47
N HIS A 48 -2.56 -48.03 92.38
CA HIS A 48 -3.65 -47.66 93.30
C HIS A 48 -3.28 -46.42 94.12
N GLN A 49 -2.10 -46.40 94.75
CA GLN A 49 -1.55 -45.24 95.47
C GLN A 49 -1.31 -43.98 94.62
N LYS A 50 -1.28 -44.11 93.29
CA LYS A 50 -1.16 -42.95 92.38
C LYS A 50 -2.52 -42.40 91.97
N ILE A 51 -3.58 -43.19 92.13
CA ILE A 51 -4.94 -42.81 91.78
C ILE A 51 -5.69 -42.33 93.02
N ASP A 52 -5.48 -43.00 94.15
CA ASP A 52 -5.95 -42.66 95.50
C ASP A 52 -5.12 -41.47 96.04
N ASP A 53 -5.64 -40.24 95.93
CA ASP A 53 -4.92 -39.00 96.24
C ASP A 53 -4.93 -38.72 97.76
N ASP A 54 -6.01 -39.12 98.46
CA ASP A 54 -6.16 -38.91 99.89
C ASP A 54 -5.64 -40.08 100.77
N GLN A 55 -5.24 -41.19 100.15
CA GLN A 55 -4.63 -42.38 100.74
C GLN A 55 -5.52 -43.08 101.76
N ASP A 56 -6.84 -43.04 101.58
CA ASP A 56 -7.81 -43.69 102.45
C ASP A 56 -7.95 -45.21 102.17
N GLY A 57 -7.42 -45.68 101.03
CA GLY A 57 -7.44 -47.08 100.59
C GLY A 57 -8.54 -47.43 99.60
N GLU A 58 -9.38 -46.47 99.20
CA GLU A 58 -10.55 -46.61 98.34
C GLU A 58 -10.55 -45.54 97.24
N ILE A 59 -10.37 -45.95 95.97
CA ILE A 59 -10.39 -44.97 94.86
C ILE A 59 -11.81 -44.51 94.59
N GLU A 60 -12.08 -43.21 94.69
CA GLU A 60 -13.38 -42.62 94.36
C GLU A 60 -13.55 -42.33 92.84
N VAL A 61 -14.80 -42.07 92.43
CA VAL A 61 -15.14 -41.74 91.03
C VAL A 61 -14.46 -40.47 90.54
N GLU A 62 -14.41 -39.42 91.36
CA GLU A 62 -13.80 -38.14 90.97
C GLU A 62 -12.27 -38.23 90.91
N GLU A 63 -11.62 -38.90 91.86
CA GLU A 63 -10.18 -39.17 91.84
C GLU A 63 -9.76 -39.93 90.57
N SER A 64 -10.46 -41.03 90.27
CA SER A 64 -10.18 -41.82 89.07
C SER A 64 -10.37 -41.03 87.77
N LYS A 65 -11.32 -40.08 87.76
CA LYS A 65 -11.61 -39.23 86.59
C LYS A 65 -10.55 -38.14 86.42
N GLU A 66 -10.10 -37.52 87.51
CA GLU A 66 -8.99 -36.56 87.51
C GLU A 66 -7.72 -37.24 86.99
N PHE A 67 -7.38 -38.40 87.52
CA PHE A 67 -6.22 -39.19 87.08
C PHE A 67 -6.28 -39.55 85.58
N ILE A 68 -7.43 -39.97 85.04
CA ILE A 68 -7.58 -40.29 83.61
C ILE A 68 -7.35 -39.04 82.73
N ILE A 69 -7.81 -37.87 83.18
CA ILE A 69 -7.69 -36.62 82.42
C ILE A 69 -6.27 -36.07 82.50
N GLU A 70 -5.68 -36.03 83.69
CA GLU A 70 -4.41 -35.36 83.95
C GLU A 70 -3.19 -36.25 83.63
N ASP A 71 -3.14 -37.46 84.19
CA ASP A 71 -1.99 -38.36 84.06
C ASP A 71 -2.04 -39.20 82.79
N MET A 72 -3.22 -39.71 82.43
CA MET A 72 -3.39 -40.50 81.20
C MET A 72 -3.64 -39.64 79.95
N LYS A 73 -3.87 -38.33 80.11
CA LYS A 73 -4.12 -37.35 79.03
C LYS A 73 -5.24 -37.79 78.08
N GLN A 74 -6.27 -38.46 78.60
CA GLN A 74 -7.35 -39.02 77.78
C GLN A 74 -8.68 -38.32 78.06
N GLN A 75 -9.27 -37.71 77.01
CA GLN A 75 -10.56 -37.01 77.10
C GLN A 75 -11.79 -37.95 77.12
N GLN A 76 -11.60 -39.27 77.19
CA GLN A 76 -12.72 -40.22 77.06
C GLN A 76 -13.44 -40.42 78.40
N THR A 77 -14.60 -39.79 78.54
CA THR A 77 -15.49 -39.93 79.71
C THR A 77 -16.15 -41.30 79.84
N ASN A 78 -16.04 -42.19 78.84
CA ASN A 78 -16.66 -43.53 78.93
C ASN A 78 -15.78 -44.57 79.63
N LYS A 79 -14.55 -44.19 80.05
CA LYS A 79 -13.60 -45.10 80.68
C LYS A 79 -13.74 -45.17 82.20
N HIS A 80 -14.03 -44.05 82.88
CA HIS A 80 -14.27 -44.07 84.33
C HIS A 80 -15.47 -44.94 84.71
N SER A 81 -16.51 -44.99 83.87
CA SER A 81 -17.67 -45.89 84.07
C SER A 81 -17.37 -47.37 83.84
N ASN A 82 -16.28 -47.71 83.15
CA ASN A 82 -15.82 -49.09 82.98
C ASN A 82 -14.93 -49.56 84.15
N LEU A 83 -14.33 -48.62 84.87
CA LEU A 83 -13.50 -48.88 86.05
C LEU A 83 -14.41 -49.09 87.27
N HIS A 84 -15.38 -48.19 87.46
CA HIS A 84 -16.44 -48.25 88.48
C HIS A 84 -17.64 -49.04 87.96
N ARG A 85 -17.52 -50.37 87.87
CA ARG A 85 -18.60 -51.27 87.44
C ARG A 85 -19.60 -51.45 88.59
N GLU A 86 -20.61 -50.57 88.65
CA GLU A 86 -21.66 -50.49 89.70
C GLU A 86 -21.19 -50.04 91.09
N ASP A 87 -19.94 -50.31 91.47
CA ASP A 87 -19.35 -49.86 92.74
C ASP A 87 -18.76 -48.44 92.64
N GLN A 88 -18.86 -47.65 93.72
CA GLN A 88 -18.38 -46.25 93.79
C GLN A 88 -16.95 -46.09 94.31
N HIS A 89 -16.40 -47.15 94.91
CA HIS A 89 -15.10 -47.17 95.55
C HIS A 89 -14.35 -48.42 95.08
N ILE A 90 -13.05 -48.28 94.76
CA ILE A 90 -12.23 -49.40 94.29
C ILE A 90 -11.03 -49.61 95.23
N THR A 91 -11.02 -50.75 95.90
CA THR A 91 -9.92 -51.17 96.77
C THR A 91 -8.79 -51.84 95.98
N VAL A 92 -7.60 -51.96 96.60
CA VAL A 92 -6.45 -52.70 96.04
C VAL A 92 -6.83 -54.15 95.68
N GLU A 93 -7.69 -54.80 96.48
CA GLU A 93 -8.13 -56.17 96.25
C GLU A 93 -9.05 -56.28 95.03
N GLU A 94 -9.95 -55.33 94.83
CA GLU A 94 -10.83 -55.27 93.66
C GLU A 94 -10.05 -54.98 92.38
N LEU A 95 -9.05 -54.10 92.44
CA LEU A 95 -8.15 -53.85 91.32
C LEU A 95 -7.36 -55.10 90.95
N TRP A 96 -6.87 -55.85 91.94
CA TRP A 96 -6.19 -57.14 91.73
C TRP A 96 -7.12 -58.19 91.11
N ARG A 97 -8.35 -58.31 91.62
CA ARG A 97 -9.35 -59.24 91.11
C ARG A 97 -9.79 -58.88 89.67
N GLY A 98 -9.94 -57.60 89.39
CA GLY A 98 -10.22 -57.07 88.06
C GLY A 98 -9.09 -57.39 87.07
N TRP A 99 -7.84 -57.18 87.49
CA TRP A 99 -6.67 -57.53 86.69
C TRP A 99 -6.59 -59.04 86.38
N LYS A 100 -6.73 -59.91 87.41
CA LYS A 100 -6.64 -61.37 87.24
C LYS A 100 -7.75 -61.96 86.38
N SER A 101 -8.91 -61.30 86.33
CA SER A 101 -10.03 -61.70 85.47
C SER A 101 -9.98 -61.08 84.06
N SER A 102 -9.08 -60.12 83.81
CA SER A 102 -8.94 -59.48 82.52
C SER A 102 -8.36 -60.41 81.45
N GLU A 103 -8.76 -60.21 80.19
CA GLU A 103 -8.16 -60.90 79.04
C GLU A 103 -6.67 -60.58 78.89
N VAL A 104 -6.28 -59.39 79.34
CA VAL A 104 -4.91 -58.85 79.24
C VAL A 104 -3.93 -59.64 80.10
N HIS A 105 -4.34 -60.05 81.31
CA HIS A 105 -3.49 -60.88 82.16
C HIS A 105 -3.05 -62.17 81.45
N ASN A 106 -3.94 -62.74 80.62
CA ASN A 106 -3.69 -63.97 79.88
C ASN A 106 -3.01 -63.76 78.52
N TRP A 107 -2.56 -62.55 78.20
CA TRP A 107 -1.85 -62.28 76.94
C TRP A 107 -0.54 -63.05 76.84
N THR A 108 -0.37 -63.70 75.69
CA THR A 108 0.89 -64.33 75.33
C THR A 108 1.92 -63.27 74.94
N GLN A 109 3.18 -63.68 74.80
CA GLN A 109 4.23 -62.80 74.29
C GLN A 109 3.85 -62.19 72.93
N ASP A 110 3.25 -62.98 72.04
CA ASP A 110 2.86 -62.50 70.71
C ASP A 110 1.74 -61.45 70.77
N ASP A 111 0.82 -61.57 71.72
CA ASP A 111 -0.25 -60.59 71.91
C ASP A 111 0.30 -59.26 72.46
N VAL A 112 1.26 -59.32 73.39
CA VAL A 112 1.98 -58.13 73.88
C VAL A 112 2.79 -57.48 72.76
N LEU A 113 3.45 -58.27 71.90
CA LEU A 113 4.19 -57.74 70.76
C LEU A 113 3.27 -57.10 69.72
N ARG A 114 2.09 -57.69 69.48
CA ARG A 114 1.07 -57.09 68.61
C ARG A 114 0.57 -55.78 69.19
N TRP A 115 0.30 -55.74 70.50
CA TRP A 115 -0.08 -54.53 71.22
C TRP A 115 0.98 -53.43 71.10
N LEU A 116 2.25 -53.77 71.30
CA LEU A 116 3.38 -52.84 71.19
C LEU A 116 3.49 -52.21 69.78
N LYS A 117 3.20 -52.97 68.72
CA LYS A 117 3.25 -52.48 67.34
C LYS A 117 2.02 -51.69 66.94
N GLU A 118 0.83 -52.24 67.18
CA GLU A 118 -0.43 -51.72 66.63
C GLU A 118 -1.01 -50.59 67.49
N PHE A 119 -0.81 -50.62 68.82
CA PHE A 119 -1.48 -49.68 69.74
C PHE A 119 -0.53 -48.74 70.49
N VAL A 120 0.70 -49.19 70.77
CA VAL A 120 1.76 -48.34 71.35
C VAL A 120 2.59 -47.68 70.25
N GLU A 121 2.64 -48.28 69.05
CA GLU A 121 3.42 -47.83 67.90
C GLU A 121 4.92 -47.71 68.21
N LEU A 122 5.45 -48.65 69.00
CA LEU A 122 6.88 -48.72 69.35
C LEU A 122 7.52 -50.05 68.91
N PRO A 123 7.51 -50.36 67.58
CA PRO A 123 8.07 -51.61 67.07
C PRO A 123 9.57 -51.77 67.34
N GLN A 124 10.30 -50.68 67.61
CA GLN A 124 11.74 -50.70 67.84
C GLN A 124 12.15 -51.52 69.09
N TYR A 125 11.26 -51.65 70.08
CA TYR A 125 11.54 -52.41 71.30
C TYR A 125 11.07 -53.87 71.22
N GLU A 126 10.50 -54.30 70.09
CA GLU A 126 10.00 -55.68 69.91
C GLU A 126 11.04 -56.73 70.28
N LYS A 127 12.29 -56.54 69.84
CA LYS A 127 13.38 -57.50 70.12
C LYS A 127 13.64 -57.62 71.62
N ASN A 128 13.67 -56.50 72.34
CA ASN A 128 13.87 -56.51 73.79
C ASN A 128 12.69 -57.21 74.48
N PHE A 129 11.45 -56.90 74.10
CA PHE A 129 10.27 -57.56 74.66
C PHE A 129 10.26 -59.07 74.37
N LYS A 130 10.80 -59.48 73.21
CA LYS A 130 10.96 -60.87 72.83
C LYS A 130 12.03 -61.59 73.67
N ASP A 131 13.19 -60.96 73.82
CA ASP A 131 14.34 -61.52 74.54
C ASP A 131 14.05 -61.68 76.04
N PHE A 132 13.31 -60.73 76.64
CA PHE A 132 12.94 -60.76 78.06
C PHE A 132 11.63 -61.49 78.36
N LYS A 133 11.00 -62.15 77.39
CA LYS A 133 9.77 -62.95 77.58
C LYS A 133 8.63 -62.18 78.25
N VAL A 134 8.45 -60.92 77.84
CA VAL A 134 7.36 -60.06 78.34
C VAL A 134 6.02 -60.66 77.93
N ASN A 135 5.14 -60.88 78.92
CA ASN A 135 3.80 -61.41 78.76
C ASN A 135 2.77 -60.51 79.47
N GLY A 136 1.48 -60.85 79.37
CA GLY A 136 0.40 -60.09 80.01
C GLY A 136 0.65 -59.79 81.48
N ASN A 137 1.13 -60.77 82.24
CA ASN A 137 1.43 -60.62 83.67
C ASN A 137 2.47 -59.54 83.97
N THR A 138 3.39 -59.21 83.06
CA THR A 138 4.41 -58.18 83.29
C THR A 138 3.95 -56.74 82.98
N LEU A 139 2.76 -56.55 82.40
CA LEU A 139 2.25 -55.23 82.02
C LEU A 139 1.97 -54.28 83.21
N PRO A 140 1.48 -54.73 84.37
CA PRO A 140 1.32 -53.86 85.53
C PRO A 140 2.63 -53.19 85.96
N ARG A 141 3.76 -53.89 85.85
CA ARG A 141 5.10 -53.32 86.16
C ARG A 141 5.49 -52.19 85.22
N ILE A 142 5.07 -52.28 83.96
CA ILE A 142 5.24 -51.23 82.95
C ILE A 142 4.31 -50.05 83.26
N ALA A 143 3.06 -50.32 83.65
CA ALA A 143 2.07 -49.33 84.04
C ALA A 143 2.45 -48.60 85.36
N ALA A 144 3.18 -49.23 86.26
CA ALA A 144 3.71 -48.59 87.47
C ALA A 144 4.94 -47.68 87.21
N ASN A 145 5.50 -47.71 86.00
CA ASN A 145 6.74 -47.01 85.61
C ASN A 145 7.98 -47.48 86.40
N GLU A 146 8.13 -48.78 86.63
CA GLU A 146 9.26 -49.34 87.39
C GLU A 146 10.59 -49.13 86.63
N PRO A 147 11.55 -48.33 87.14
CA PRO A 147 12.77 -47.99 86.40
C PRO A 147 13.71 -49.17 86.20
N SER A 148 13.76 -50.10 87.16
CA SER A 148 14.53 -51.35 87.09
C SER A 148 14.05 -52.26 85.95
N PHE A 149 12.75 -52.29 85.69
CA PHE A 149 12.17 -53.10 84.62
C PHE A 149 12.28 -52.40 83.25
N LEU A 150 11.89 -51.13 83.16
CA LEU A 150 11.88 -50.37 81.89
C LEU A 150 13.28 -50.04 81.38
N SER A 151 14.15 -49.52 82.24
CA SER A 151 15.50 -49.08 81.85
C SER A 151 16.52 -50.22 81.95
N GLY A 152 16.40 -51.07 82.99
CA GLY A 152 17.32 -52.17 83.23
C GLY A 152 17.08 -53.36 82.29
N GLN A 153 15.86 -53.90 82.26
CA GLN A 153 15.54 -55.09 81.45
C GLN A 153 15.16 -54.68 80.02
N LEU A 154 14.14 -53.85 79.82
CA LEU A 154 13.62 -53.53 78.48
C LEU A 154 14.48 -52.54 77.68
N ARG A 155 15.52 -51.97 78.29
CA ARG A 155 16.47 -51.02 77.68
C ARG A 155 15.80 -49.83 76.98
N VAL A 156 14.62 -49.41 77.46
CA VAL A 156 13.95 -48.21 76.97
C VAL A 156 14.64 -47.03 77.64
N GLN A 157 15.44 -46.26 76.89
CA GLN A 157 16.17 -45.11 77.44
C GLN A 157 15.43 -43.79 77.24
N ASP A 158 14.68 -43.62 76.13
CA ASP A 158 13.95 -42.38 75.84
C ASP A 158 12.80 -42.19 76.83
N GLN A 159 12.75 -41.02 77.48
CA GLN A 159 11.71 -40.65 78.43
C GLN A 159 10.32 -40.58 77.77
N ARG A 160 10.24 -40.19 76.49
CA ARG A 160 8.96 -40.13 75.77
C ARG A 160 8.41 -41.52 75.49
N ASP A 161 9.26 -42.46 75.11
CA ASP A 161 8.85 -43.85 74.89
C ASP A 161 8.46 -44.52 76.21
N LYS A 162 9.17 -44.23 77.31
CA LYS A 162 8.76 -44.66 78.66
C LYS A 162 7.38 -44.14 79.03
N GLN A 163 7.14 -42.83 78.86
CA GLN A 163 5.84 -42.22 79.16
C GLN A 163 4.73 -42.78 78.26
N LYS A 164 4.98 -42.92 76.95
CA LYS A 164 4.01 -43.49 76.00
C LYS A 164 3.66 -44.93 76.37
N LEU A 165 4.67 -45.75 76.65
CA LEU A 165 4.49 -47.14 77.05
C LEU A 165 3.78 -47.26 78.39
N ASN A 166 4.12 -46.39 79.36
CA ASN A 166 3.48 -46.33 80.67
C ASN A 166 1.99 -46.01 80.57
N ILE A 167 1.62 -44.91 79.89
CA ILE A 167 0.22 -44.48 79.71
C ILE A 167 -0.58 -45.57 78.98
N LYS A 168 -0.01 -46.17 77.93
CA LYS A 168 -0.69 -47.25 77.19
C LYS A 168 -0.82 -48.54 78.00
N ALA A 169 0.18 -48.89 78.82
CA ALA A 169 0.12 -50.07 79.67
C ALA A 169 -0.92 -49.88 80.78
N LEU A 170 -0.95 -48.68 81.37
CA LEU A 170 -1.95 -48.28 82.37
C LEU A 170 -3.36 -48.36 81.80
N ASP A 171 -3.55 -47.89 80.56
CA ASP A 171 -4.83 -48.02 79.85
C ASP A 171 -5.30 -49.47 79.72
N VAL A 172 -4.37 -50.35 79.36
CA VAL A 172 -4.66 -51.76 79.14
C VAL A 172 -4.85 -52.53 80.45
N VAL A 173 -4.13 -52.16 81.51
CA VAL A 173 -4.26 -52.78 82.84
C VAL A 173 -5.55 -52.37 83.54
N LEU A 174 -5.96 -51.11 83.42
CA LEU A 174 -7.17 -50.58 84.09
C LEU A 174 -8.46 -50.86 83.29
N PHE A 175 -8.42 -50.75 81.96
CA PHE A 175 -9.64 -50.81 81.13
C PHE A 175 -9.71 -52.03 80.20
N GLY A 176 -8.66 -52.87 80.17
CA GLY A 176 -8.63 -54.09 79.37
C GLY A 176 -8.07 -53.93 77.96
N PRO A 177 -8.25 -54.92 77.07
CA PRO A 177 -7.64 -54.92 75.74
C PRO A 177 -8.11 -53.70 74.93
N PRO A 178 -7.21 -53.01 74.21
CA PRO A 178 -7.59 -51.82 73.49
C PRO A 178 -8.58 -52.19 72.39
N THR A 179 -9.75 -51.54 72.40
CA THR A 179 -10.73 -51.72 71.34
C THR A 179 -10.12 -51.18 70.05
N ARG A 180 -9.99 -52.06 69.04
CA ARG A 180 -9.64 -51.60 67.69
C ARG A 180 -10.64 -50.52 67.30
N PRO A 181 -10.22 -49.34 66.80
CA PRO A 181 -11.17 -48.42 66.22
C PRO A 181 -11.92 -49.21 65.13
N PRO A 182 -13.26 -49.33 65.21
CA PRO A 182 -13.99 -50.05 64.17
C PRO A 182 -13.71 -49.33 62.86
N HIS A 183 -13.16 -50.07 61.90
CA HIS A 183 -13.04 -49.62 60.52
C HIS A 183 -14.44 -49.20 60.06
N ASN A 184 -14.70 -47.89 60.00
CA ASN A 184 -15.98 -47.36 59.54
C ASN A 184 -15.97 -47.32 58.01
N TYR A 185 -16.30 -48.46 57.38
CA TYR A 185 -16.37 -48.58 55.91
C TYR A 185 -17.20 -47.47 55.26
N MET A 186 -18.22 -46.97 55.96
CA MET A 186 -19.04 -45.85 55.51
C MET A 186 -18.28 -44.51 55.51
N LYS A 187 -17.42 -44.27 56.50
CA LYS A 187 -16.60 -43.06 56.57
C LYS A 187 -15.52 -43.08 55.49
N ASP A 188 -14.90 -44.23 55.28
CA ASP A 188 -13.84 -44.38 54.29
C ASP A 188 -14.41 -44.35 52.85
N LEU A 189 -15.59 -44.93 52.62
CA LEU A 189 -16.30 -44.82 51.35
C LEU A 189 -16.71 -43.37 51.06
N LEU A 190 -17.25 -42.65 52.04
CA LEU A 190 -17.60 -41.23 51.90
C LEU A 190 -16.36 -40.38 51.59
N LEU A 191 -15.23 -40.67 52.22
CA LEU A 191 -13.98 -39.97 52.01
C LEU A 191 -13.44 -40.22 50.59
N ILE A 192 -13.48 -41.47 50.12
CA ILE A 192 -13.07 -41.82 48.75
C ILE A 192 -13.98 -41.13 47.72
N VAL A 193 -15.30 -41.17 47.91
CA VAL A 193 -16.25 -40.50 47.01
C VAL A 193 -16.01 -38.99 46.99
N SER A 194 -15.75 -38.36 48.14
CA SER A 194 -15.42 -36.94 48.23
C SER A 194 -14.13 -36.59 47.48
N VAL A 195 -13.08 -37.41 47.63
CA VAL A 195 -11.81 -37.21 46.92
C VAL A 195 -11.98 -37.38 45.41
N VAL A 196 -12.70 -38.41 44.96
CA VAL A 196 -12.97 -38.64 43.53
C VAL A 196 -13.80 -37.50 42.94
N MET A 197 -14.80 -36.99 43.66
CA MET A 197 -15.59 -35.83 43.25
C MET A 197 -14.73 -34.55 43.19
N GLY A 198 -13.82 -34.36 44.15
CA GLY A 198 -12.87 -33.24 44.15
C GLY A 198 -11.91 -33.29 42.95
N ILE A 199 -11.31 -34.45 42.68
CA ILE A 199 -10.41 -34.65 41.55
C ILE A 199 -11.16 -34.54 40.21
N GLY A 200 -12.36 -35.12 40.13
CA GLY A 200 -13.24 -35.00 38.96
C GLY A 200 -13.64 -33.54 38.70
N GLY A 201 -13.98 -32.79 39.74
CA GLY A 201 -14.25 -31.36 39.67
C GLY A 201 -13.05 -30.54 39.23
N CYS A 202 -11.86 -30.79 39.80
CA CYS A 202 -10.62 -30.12 39.39
C CYS A 202 -10.23 -30.44 37.94
N TRP A 203 -10.35 -31.70 37.52
CA TRP A 203 -10.08 -32.11 36.14
C TRP A 203 -11.08 -31.49 35.16
N PHE A 204 -12.38 -31.49 35.51
CA PHE A 204 -13.42 -30.88 34.69
C PHE A 204 -13.26 -29.35 34.59
N ALA A 205 -12.89 -28.69 35.68
CA ALA A 205 -12.54 -27.26 35.67
C ALA A 205 -11.28 -26.99 34.82
N GLN A 206 -10.26 -27.84 34.87
CA GLN A 206 -9.09 -27.74 33.99
C GLN A 206 -9.44 -27.99 32.53
N ALA A 207 -10.32 -28.94 32.23
CA ALA A 207 -10.81 -29.24 30.89
C ALA A 207 -11.63 -28.06 30.34
N GLN A 208 -12.54 -27.51 31.14
CA GLN A 208 -13.27 -26.29 30.80
C GLN A 208 -12.35 -25.08 30.68
N ASN A 209 -11.29 -24.96 31.47
CA ASN A 209 -10.32 -23.86 31.37
C ASN A 209 -9.47 -23.98 30.08
N LYS A 210 -9.18 -25.21 29.62
CA LYS A 210 -8.56 -25.42 28.30
C LYS A 210 -9.53 -25.10 27.15
N ALA A 211 -10.80 -25.49 27.28
CA ALA A 211 -11.84 -25.18 26.29
C ALA A 211 -12.20 -23.68 26.27
N SER A 212 -12.21 -23.00 27.43
CA SER A 212 -12.49 -21.58 27.57
C SER A 212 -11.35 -20.75 26.98
N LYS A 213 -10.08 -21.17 27.14
CA LYS A 213 -8.94 -20.53 26.45
C LYS A 213 -9.09 -20.57 24.92
N ILE A 214 -9.70 -21.63 24.37
CA ILE A 214 -10.00 -21.71 22.94
C ILE A 214 -11.14 -20.75 22.59
N HIS A 215 -12.19 -20.65 23.40
CA HIS A 215 -13.27 -19.67 23.19
C HIS A 215 -12.82 -18.22 23.38
N VAL A 216 -11.95 -17.93 24.34
CA VAL A 216 -11.35 -16.61 24.57
C VAL A 216 -10.38 -16.27 23.46
N SER A 217 -9.58 -17.21 22.97
CA SER A 217 -8.73 -16.99 21.78
C SER A 217 -9.57 -16.76 20.52
N ARG A 218 -10.71 -17.46 20.37
CA ARG A 218 -11.69 -17.15 19.30
C ARG A 218 -12.28 -15.76 19.50
N MET A 219 -12.73 -15.40 20.70
CA MET A 219 -13.25 -14.06 21.00
C MET A 219 -12.21 -12.95 20.80
N ILE A 220 -10.95 -13.17 21.14
CA ILE A 220 -9.86 -12.21 20.89
C ILE A 220 -9.62 -12.08 19.39
N LYS A 221 -9.63 -13.19 18.64
CA LYS A 221 -9.55 -13.15 17.17
C LYS A 221 -10.75 -12.44 16.55
N ASP A 222 -11.94 -12.66 17.09
CA ASP A 222 -13.16 -12.01 16.64
C ASP A 222 -13.13 -10.52 16.99
N LEU A 223 -12.59 -10.13 18.15
CA LEU A 223 -12.41 -8.74 18.58
C LEU A 223 -11.31 -8.04 17.78
N GLU A 224 -10.20 -8.71 17.44
CA GLU A 224 -9.20 -8.21 16.50
C GLU A 224 -9.77 -8.11 15.08
N SER A 225 -10.68 -9.01 14.68
CA SER A 225 -11.35 -8.94 13.37
C SER A 225 -12.37 -7.83 13.32
N LEU A 226 -13.11 -7.60 14.41
CA LEU A 226 -14.06 -6.50 14.58
C LEU A 226 -13.33 -5.17 14.66
N GLN A 227 -12.23 -5.09 15.40
CA GLN A 227 -11.37 -3.91 15.46
C GLN A 227 -10.73 -3.64 14.09
N ARG A 228 -10.30 -4.67 13.35
CA ARG A 228 -9.81 -4.51 11.97
C ARG A 228 -10.94 -4.08 11.01
N ALA A 229 -12.17 -4.56 11.22
CA ALA A 229 -13.33 -4.14 10.46
C ALA A 229 -13.73 -2.69 10.79
N GLU A 230 -13.69 -2.29 12.05
CA GLU A 230 -13.88 -0.90 12.51
C GLU A 230 -12.80 0.01 11.93
N GLN A 231 -11.53 -0.40 11.98
CA GLN A 231 -10.42 0.32 11.34
C GLN A 231 -10.63 0.42 9.83
N SER A 232 -11.13 -0.64 9.18
CA SER A 232 -11.42 -0.63 7.75
C SER A 232 -12.62 0.24 7.41
N LEU A 233 -13.62 0.34 8.29
CA LEU A 233 -14.75 1.24 8.12
C LEU A 233 -14.34 2.69 8.30
N LEU A 234 -13.45 2.98 9.27
CA LEU A 234 -12.85 4.30 9.43
C LEU A 234 -11.98 4.65 8.23
N ASP A 235 -11.16 3.73 7.73
CA ASP A 235 -10.34 3.92 6.52
C ASP A 235 -11.20 4.06 5.26
N LEU A 236 -12.31 3.32 5.15
CA LEU A 236 -13.29 3.48 4.07
C LEU A 236 -14.08 4.79 4.18
N GLN A 237 -14.41 5.25 5.39
CA GLN A 237 -15.02 6.57 5.63
C GLN A 237 -14.04 7.68 5.27
N GLU A 238 -12.77 7.55 5.66
CA GLU A 238 -11.72 8.50 5.34
C GLU A 238 -11.37 8.48 3.85
N GLN A 239 -11.38 7.32 3.20
CA GLN A 239 -11.23 7.20 1.74
C GLN A 239 -12.47 7.73 1.00
N LEU A 240 -13.68 7.56 1.53
CA LEU A 240 -14.89 8.17 0.98
C LEU A 240 -14.88 9.68 1.14
N GLU A 241 -14.41 10.20 2.27
CA GLU A 241 -14.28 11.62 2.53
C GLU A 241 -13.19 12.23 1.65
N ARG A 242 -12.00 11.62 1.57
CA ARG A 242 -10.94 12.01 0.62
C ARG A 242 -11.41 11.88 -0.82
N ALA A 243 -12.13 10.83 -1.19
CA ALA A 243 -12.66 10.69 -2.55
C ALA A 243 -13.80 11.69 -2.82
N GLN A 244 -14.63 12.06 -1.84
CA GLN A 244 -15.64 13.11 -1.99
C GLN A 244 -15.02 14.49 -2.06
N GLU A 245 -13.95 14.74 -1.30
CA GLU A 245 -13.20 15.98 -1.29
C GLU A 245 -12.36 16.13 -2.56
N GLU A 246 -11.72 15.06 -3.04
CA GLU A 246 -11.12 15.01 -4.38
C GLU A 246 -12.18 15.11 -5.48
N LYS A 247 -13.36 14.49 -5.35
CA LYS A 247 -14.44 14.67 -6.33
C LYS A 247 -15.00 16.10 -6.31
N ARG A 248 -15.05 16.77 -5.15
CA ARG A 248 -15.44 18.18 -5.03
C ARG A 248 -14.36 19.09 -5.61
N ASN A 249 -13.10 18.91 -5.24
CA ASN A 249 -11.98 19.67 -5.78
C ASN A 249 -11.82 19.45 -7.28
N VAL A 250 -11.93 18.21 -7.76
CA VAL A 250 -11.89 17.91 -9.21
C VAL A 250 -13.14 18.41 -9.92
N ALA A 251 -14.31 18.44 -9.28
CA ALA A 251 -15.50 19.06 -9.87
C ALA A 251 -15.40 20.58 -9.93
N GLU A 252 -14.85 21.23 -8.90
CA GLU A 252 -14.59 22.67 -8.87
C GLU A 252 -13.47 23.06 -9.84
N GLU A 253 -12.36 22.33 -9.88
CA GLU A 253 -11.29 22.51 -10.86
C GLU A 253 -11.79 22.23 -12.28
N LYS A 254 -12.60 21.19 -12.48
CA LYS A 254 -13.21 20.92 -13.79
C LYS A 254 -14.18 22.03 -14.19
N GLN A 255 -15.02 22.53 -13.29
CA GLN A 255 -15.93 23.64 -13.59
C GLN A 255 -15.16 24.92 -13.90
N ASN A 256 -14.15 25.25 -13.10
CA ASN A 256 -13.29 26.41 -13.30
C ASN A 256 -12.49 26.28 -14.61
N LEU A 257 -11.98 25.09 -14.94
CA LEU A 257 -11.28 24.83 -16.20
C LEU A 257 -12.24 24.82 -17.40
N GLU A 258 -13.46 24.32 -17.24
CA GLU A 258 -14.50 24.33 -18.27
C GLU A 258 -15.02 25.74 -18.53
N GLU A 259 -15.12 26.58 -17.49
CA GLU A 259 -15.44 28.00 -17.58
C GLU A 259 -14.29 28.78 -18.24
N LYS A 260 -13.03 28.52 -17.84
CA LYS A 260 -11.86 29.10 -18.49
C LYS A 260 -11.72 28.68 -19.96
N MET A 261 -12.00 27.42 -20.27
CA MET A 261 -11.99 26.93 -21.66
C MET A 261 -13.16 27.50 -22.45
N ARG A 262 -14.34 27.69 -21.84
CA ARG A 262 -15.46 28.41 -22.47
C ARG A 262 -15.11 29.87 -22.76
N ASP A 263 -14.41 30.54 -21.85
CA ASP A 263 -13.95 31.92 -22.05
C ASP A 263 -12.87 32.02 -23.14
N GLU A 264 -11.92 31.09 -23.18
CA GLU A 264 -10.91 31.02 -24.25
C GLU A 264 -11.56 30.70 -25.61
N ILE A 265 -12.56 29.80 -25.64
CA ILE A 265 -13.35 29.50 -26.85
C ILE A 265 -14.17 30.72 -27.26
N MET A 266 -14.82 31.42 -26.33
CA MET A 266 -15.55 32.65 -26.63
C MET A 266 -14.61 33.74 -27.15
N GLY A 267 -13.44 33.91 -26.54
CA GLY A 267 -12.41 34.84 -27.01
C GLY A 267 -11.94 34.51 -28.42
N ALA A 268 -11.64 33.24 -28.70
CA ALA A 268 -11.27 32.78 -30.03
C ALA A 268 -12.42 32.90 -31.04
N GLN A 269 -13.67 32.65 -30.63
CA GLN A 269 -14.85 32.83 -31.47
C GLN A 269 -15.10 34.31 -31.78
N GLU A 270 -14.94 35.21 -30.82
CA GLU A 270 -15.06 36.65 -30.99
C GLU A 270 -13.97 37.18 -31.94
N GLU A 271 -12.72 36.73 -31.76
CA GLU A 271 -11.62 37.05 -32.68
C GLU A 271 -11.85 36.49 -34.09
N ALA A 272 -12.34 35.26 -34.21
CA ALA A 272 -12.70 34.66 -35.49
C ALA A 272 -13.86 35.42 -36.16
N HIS A 273 -14.87 35.88 -35.41
CA HIS A 273 -15.96 36.70 -35.92
C HIS A 273 -15.48 38.09 -36.35
N ARG A 274 -14.56 38.70 -35.58
CA ARG A 274 -13.91 39.97 -35.94
C ARG A 274 -13.08 39.83 -37.22
N LEU A 275 -12.26 38.77 -37.33
CA LEU A 275 -11.50 38.42 -38.53
C LEU A 275 -12.42 38.12 -39.71
N HIS A 276 -13.57 37.46 -39.47
CA HIS A 276 -14.55 37.20 -40.52
C HIS A 276 -15.21 38.48 -41.02
N ARG A 277 -15.56 39.43 -40.14
CA ARG A 277 -16.04 40.77 -40.54
C ARG A 277 -15.00 41.56 -41.32
N LEU A 278 -13.73 41.52 -40.90
CA LEU A 278 -12.63 42.15 -41.63
C LEU A 278 -12.40 41.50 -43.00
N ARG A 279 -12.50 40.16 -43.09
CA ARG A 279 -12.44 39.43 -44.37
C ARG A 279 -13.63 39.74 -45.25
N GLN A 280 -14.86 39.83 -44.74
CA GLN A 280 -16.02 40.24 -45.54
C GLN A 280 -15.86 41.67 -46.06
N GLY A 281 -15.34 42.59 -45.24
CA GLY A 281 -14.97 43.95 -45.67
C GLY A 281 -13.91 43.94 -46.78
N ALA A 282 -12.81 43.21 -46.58
CA ALA A 282 -11.75 43.07 -47.57
C ALA A 282 -12.20 42.36 -48.86
N VAL A 283 -13.09 41.37 -48.76
CA VAL A 283 -13.67 40.66 -49.91
C VAL A 283 -14.60 41.59 -50.69
N SER A 284 -15.39 42.44 -50.03
CA SER A 284 -16.22 43.43 -50.72
C SER A 284 -15.39 44.47 -51.49
N GLU A 285 -14.26 44.90 -50.91
CA GLU A 285 -13.29 45.79 -51.57
C GLU A 285 -12.56 45.09 -52.73
N LEU A 286 -12.12 43.85 -52.55
CA LEU A 286 -11.52 43.04 -53.63
C LEU A 286 -12.51 42.80 -54.79
N SER A 287 -13.79 42.59 -54.48
CA SER A 287 -14.86 42.44 -55.48
C SER A 287 -15.05 43.71 -56.30
N ARG A 288 -15.03 44.86 -55.61
CA ARG A 288 -15.13 46.19 -56.24
C ARG A 288 -13.92 46.51 -57.10
N LEU A 289 -12.72 46.17 -56.63
CA LEU A 289 -11.48 46.37 -57.38
C LEU A 289 -11.39 45.47 -58.61
N ARG A 290 -11.78 44.19 -58.52
CA ARG A 290 -11.86 43.30 -59.69
C ARG A 290 -12.82 43.81 -60.76
N PHE A 291 -13.97 44.33 -60.36
CA PHE A 291 -14.93 44.91 -61.30
C PHE A 291 -14.36 46.15 -62.00
N ALA A 292 -13.59 46.98 -61.27
CA ALA A 292 -12.89 48.12 -61.86
C ALA A 292 -11.74 47.70 -62.80
N GLU A 293 -11.03 46.62 -62.48
CA GLU A 293 -9.98 46.03 -63.31
C GLU A 293 -10.53 45.47 -64.63
N GLU A 294 -11.62 44.70 -64.59
CA GLU A 294 -12.26 44.15 -65.80
C GLU A 294 -12.76 45.25 -66.75
N GLU A 295 -13.31 46.36 -66.22
CA GLU A 295 -13.72 47.51 -67.03
C GLU A 295 -12.51 48.22 -67.68
N LEU A 296 -11.40 48.35 -66.94
CA LEU A 296 -10.14 48.92 -67.45
C LEU A 296 -9.50 48.03 -68.54
N GLU A 297 -9.49 46.71 -68.36
CA GLU A 297 -9.00 45.76 -69.37
C GLU A 297 -9.84 45.82 -70.65
N MET A 298 -11.17 45.92 -70.53
CA MET A 298 -12.05 46.08 -71.68
C MET A 298 -11.77 47.39 -72.43
N GLN A 299 -11.53 48.49 -71.71
CA GLN A 299 -11.19 49.79 -72.31
C GLN A 299 -9.82 49.75 -73.01
N LEU A 300 -8.81 49.15 -72.37
CA LEU A 300 -7.47 49.00 -72.95
C LEU A 300 -7.48 48.12 -74.19
N ASN A 301 -8.20 46.99 -74.15
CA ASN A 301 -8.31 46.08 -75.29
C ASN A 301 -9.02 46.75 -76.49
N LYS A 302 -10.10 47.52 -76.23
CA LYS A 302 -10.76 48.33 -77.26
C LYS A 302 -9.82 49.38 -77.85
N SER A 303 -9.01 50.03 -77.02
CA SER A 303 -8.02 51.02 -77.46
C SER A 303 -6.89 50.39 -78.28
N CYS A 304 -6.35 49.26 -77.84
CA CYS A 304 -5.30 48.50 -78.53
C CYS A 304 -5.79 47.98 -79.89
N THR A 305 -7.00 47.43 -79.95
CA THR A 305 -7.63 46.98 -81.21
C THR A 305 -7.83 48.15 -82.19
N ARG A 306 -8.23 49.32 -81.69
CA ARG A 306 -8.37 50.53 -82.51
C ARG A 306 -7.01 50.99 -83.04
N PHE A 307 -5.98 51.02 -82.20
CA PHE A 307 -4.62 51.38 -82.61
C PHE A 307 -4.05 50.41 -83.67
N LEU A 308 -4.20 49.10 -83.47
CA LEU A 308 -3.74 48.08 -84.41
C LEU A 308 -4.44 48.19 -85.78
N SER A 309 -5.74 48.52 -85.80
CA SER A 309 -6.48 48.69 -87.06
C SER A 309 -6.08 49.96 -87.82
N THR A 310 -5.78 51.06 -87.12
CA THR A 310 -5.21 52.26 -87.75
C THR A 310 -3.80 51.99 -88.30
N LEU A 311 -2.95 51.31 -87.53
CA LEU A 311 -1.60 50.93 -87.96
C LEU A 311 -1.63 50.04 -89.21
N GLN A 312 -2.56 49.07 -89.27
CA GLN A 312 -2.75 48.21 -90.44
C GLN A 312 -3.01 49.02 -91.71
N GLN A 313 -3.89 50.01 -91.65
CA GLN A 313 -4.24 50.83 -92.81
C GLN A 313 -3.05 51.65 -93.33
N TRP A 314 -2.24 52.23 -92.44
CA TRP A 314 -1.04 52.99 -92.80
C TRP A 314 0.07 52.11 -93.38
N LEU A 315 0.26 50.90 -92.83
CA LEU A 315 1.22 49.94 -93.38
C LEU A 315 0.77 49.43 -94.76
N GLN A 316 -0.53 49.17 -94.96
CA GLN A 316 -1.08 48.81 -96.27
C GLN A 316 -0.87 49.92 -97.30
N LEU A 317 -1.09 51.19 -96.93
CA LEU A 317 -0.82 52.33 -97.81
C LEU A 317 0.67 52.42 -98.17
N THR A 318 1.55 52.25 -97.19
CA THR A 318 3.01 52.31 -97.38
C THR A 318 3.50 51.21 -98.32
N HIS A 319 3.02 49.97 -98.13
CA HIS A 319 3.29 48.85 -99.03
C HIS A 319 2.87 49.18 -100.47
N GLU A 320 1.68 49.73 -100.65
CA GLU A 320 1.16 50.02 -101.97
C GLU A 320 1.94 51.14 -102.68
N VAL A 321 2.32 52.20 -101.97
CA VAL A 321 3.20 53.25 -102.50
C VAL A 321 4.55 52.67 -102.91
N GLU A 322 5.12 51.79 -102.09
CA GLU A 322 6.38 51.12 -102.39
C GLU A 322 6.26 50.18 -103.62
N VAL A 323 5.13 49.48 -103.78
CA VAL A 323 4.82 48.67 -104.96
C VAL A 323 4.79 49.52 -106.22
N GLN A 324 4.16 50.70 -106.18
CA GLN A 324 4.16 51.64 -107.31
C GLN A 324 5.58 52.09 -107.68
N TYR A 325 6.39 52.50 -106.69
CA TYR A 325 7.76 52.93 -106.94
C TYR A 325 8.62 51.85 -107.60
N TYR A 326 8.54 50.61 -107.08
CA TYR A 326 9.19 49.47 -107.69
C TYR A 326 8.71 49.19 -109.10
N ASN A 327 7.40 49.27 -109.38
CA ASN A 327 6.86 48.99 -110.71
C ASN A 327 7.41 49.99 -111.73
N VAL A 328 7.54 51.26 -111.36
CA VAL A 328 8.19 52.29 -112.18
C VAL A 328 9.67 51.95 -112.41
N LYS A 329 10.41 51.60 -111.34
CA LYS A 329 11.83 51.22 -111.44
C LYS A 329 12.06 49.99 -112.33
N ARG A 330 11.21 48.97 -112.19
CA ARG A 330 11.22 47.75 -113.02
C ARG A 330 10.97 48.08 -114.49
N HIS A 331 9.93 48.86 -114.78
CA HIS A 331 9.60 49.22 -116.15
C HIS A 331 10.73 50.03 -116.81
N GLY A 332 11.37 50.93 -116.05
CA GLY A 332 12.57 51.64 -116.49
C GLY A 332 13.74 50.71 -116.83
N ALA A 333 14.03 49.70 -116.00
CA ALA A 333 15.08 48.72 -116.26
C ALA A 333 14.76 47.81 -117.47
N GLU A 334 13.51 47.41 -117.64
CA GLU A 334 13.04 46.65 -118.81
C GLU A 334 13.23 47.46 -120.10
N LEU A 335 12.88 48.75 -120.08
CA LEU A 335 13.06 49.65 -121.23
C LEU A 335 14.54 49.87 -121.56
N GLN A 336 15.41 49.98 -120.55
CA GLN A 336 16.85 50.06 -120.77
C GLN A 336 17.39 48.78 -121.44
N LEU A 337 16.89 47.61 -121.04
CA LEU A 337 17.26 46.34 -121.68
C LEU A 337 16.77 46.25 -123.12
N THR A 338 15.54 46.64 -123.42
CA THR A 338 15.02 46.61 -124.80
C THR A 338 15.82 47.55 -125.70
N THR A 339 16.11 48.76 -125.22
CA THR A 339 16.93 49.74 -125.94
C THR A 339 18.34 49.21 -126.21
N ALA A 340 19.00 48.62 -125.21
CA ALA A 340 20.34 48.03 -125.37
C ALA A 340 20.33 46.83 -126.35
N LYS A 341 19.29 45.99 -126.32
CA LYS A 341 19.12 44.87 -127.26
C LYS A 341 18.93 45.34 -128.71
N GLU A 342 18.11 46.37 -128.92
CA GLU A 342 17.88 46.93 -130.25
C GLU A 342 19.17 47.54 -130.84
N GLU A 343 19.95 48.26 -130.03
CA GLU A 343 21.24 48.81 -130.44
C GLU A 343 22.26 47.70 -130.80
N ALA A 344 22.32 46.63 -129.99
CA ALA A 344 23.19 45.48 -130.24
C ALA A 344 22.81 44.72 -131.54
N GLU A 345 21.51 44.47 -131.76
CA GLU A 345 21.01 43.83 -132.99
C GLU A 345 21.24 44.73 -134.22
N ARG A 346 21.20 46.05 -134.07
CA ARG A 346 21.55 46.98 -135.16
C ARG A 346 23.03 46.86 -135.55
N ILE A 347 23.94 46.71 -134.59
CA ILE A 347 25.37 46.45 -134.86
C ILE A 347 25.55 45.08 -135.53
N LYS A 348 24.88 44.05 -135.03
CA LYS A 348 24.93 42.69 -135.58
C LYS A 348 24.43 42.63 -137.04
N LYS A 349 23.28 43.26 -137.35
CA LYS A 349 22.75 43.36 -138.72
C LYS A 349 23.70 44.11 -139.66
N LYS A 350 24.37 45.16 -139.19
CA LYS A 350 25.41 45.86 -139.96
C LYS A 350 26.63 44.98 -140.24
N ARG A 351 26.99 44.07 -139.33
CA ARG A 351 28.08 43.10 -139.49
C ARG A 351 27.73 41.89 -140.37
N SER A 352 26.46 41.49 -140.49
CA SER A 352 26.03 40.30 -141.25
C SER A 352 25.60 40.57 -142.70
N SER A 353 25.62 41.82 -143.16
CA SER A 353 25.29 42.18 -144.56
C SER A 353 26.51 42.00 -145.48
N VAL A 354 26.32 41.39 -146.66
CA VAL A 354 27.36 40.89 -147.61
C VAL A 354 28.28 41.99 -148.21
N LEU A 355 28.13 43.27 -147.84
CA LEU A 355 29.01 44.39 -148.21
C LEU A 355 29.70 45.01 -146.97
N GLY A 356 30.25 44.17 -146.08
CA GLY A 356 30.69 44.57 -144.74
C GLY A 356 32.20 44.61 -144.46
N THR A 357 33.09 44.56 -145.47
CA THR A 357 34.56 44.54 -145.23
C THR A 357 35.21 45.93 -145.17
N LEU A 358 34.44 47.02 -145.27
CA LEU A 358 35.04 48.36 -145.27
C LEU A 358 34.25 49.31 -144.37
N HIS A 359 34.34 49.11 -143.05
CA HIS A 359 34.36 50.16 -142.01
C HIS A 359 34.46 49.50 -140.63
N VAL A 360 35.65 49.00 -140.30
CA VAL A 360 36.07 48.52 -138.97
C VAL A 360 36.96 49.58 -138.28
N ALA A 361 36.72 50.86 -138.54
CA ALA A 361 37.56 51.95 -138.01
C ALA A 361 36.78 52.96 -137.16
N HIS A 362 36.02 52.49 -136.14
CA HIS A 362 35.65 53.28 -134.94
C HIS A 362 35.29 52.31 -133.79
N SER A 363 36.31 51.83 -133.06
CA SER A 363 36.17 50.89 -131.94
C SER A 363 35.27 51.38 -130.80
N SER A 364 35.07 52.70 -130.65
CA SER A 364 34.29 53.31 -129.57
C SER A 364 32.77 53.00 -129.59
N SER A 365 32.19 52.64 -130.74
CA SER A 365 30.73 52.39 -130.85
C SER A 365 30.30 51.02 -130.32
N LEU A 366 31.19 50.03 -130.35
CA LEU A 366 30.94 48.69 -129.81
C LEU A 366 31.08 48.71 -128.29
N ASP A 367 32.16 49.32 -127.79
CA ASP A 367 32.40 49.49 -126.36
C ASP A 367 31.25 50.27 -125.68
N GLN A 368 30.69 51.27 -126.36
CA GLN A 368 29.53 52.02 -125.87
C GLN A 368 28.25 51.16 -125.76
N VAL A 369 28.02 50.24 -126.71
CA VAL A 369 26.86 49.34 -126.65
C VAL A 369 27.08 48.25 -125.60
N ASP A 370 28.29 47.71 -125.46
CA ASP A 370 28.62 46.73 -124.41
C ASP A 370 28.47 47.34 -123.01
N GLN A 371 28.90 48.59 -122.83
CA GLN A 371 28.68 49.33 -121.58
C GLN A 371 27.18 49.51 -121.27
N LYS A 372 26.35 49.89 -122.26
CA LYS A 372 24.90 49.99 -122.09
C LYS A 372 24.24 48.64 -121.77
N ILE A 373 24.73 47.54 -122.35
CA ILE A 373 24.25 46.18 -122.03
C ILE A 373 24.60 45.82 -120.59
N LEU A 374 25.82 46.15 -120.14
CA LEU A 374 26.25 45.92 -118.77
C LEU A 374 25.39 46.72 -117.78
N GLU A 375 25.14 48.00 -118.07
CA GLU A 375 24.28 48.88 -117.28
C GLU A 375 22.84 48.36 -117.21
N ALA A 376 22.25 47.94 -118.33
CA ALA A 376 20.90 47.35 -118.34
C ALA A 376 20.83 46.03 -117.55
N LYS A 377 21.87 45.19 -117.63
CA LYS A 377 21.97 43.96 -116.82
C LYS A 377 22.09 44.28 -115.33
N ASN A 378 22.90 45.26 -114.97
CA ASN A 378 23.05 45.72 -113.59
C ASN A 378 21.71 46.26 -113.04
N ALA A 379 21.02 47.11 -113.81
CA ALA A 379 19.71 47.65 -113.43
C ALA A 379 18.66 46.54 -113.18
N LEU A 380 18.62 45.49 -114.01
CA LEU A 380 17.73 44.34 -113.79
C LEU A 380 18.12 43.49 -112.58
N SER A 381 19.42 43.31 -112.34
CA SER A 381 19.92 42.62 -111.15
C SER A 381 19.52 43.36 -109.87
N GLU A 382 19.56 44.69 -109.90
CA GLU A 382 19.15 45.56 -108.80
C GLU A 382 17.65 45.49 -108.55
N VAL A 383 16.83 45.53 -109.61
CA VAL A 383 15.36 45.34 -109.51
C VAL A 383 15.05 43.96 -108.92
N THR A 384 15.78 42.92 -109.32
CA THR A 384 15.59 41.56 -108.78
C THR A 384 15.95 41.47 -107.29
N ALA A 385 17.06 42.09 -106.87
CA ALA A 385 17.46 42.16 -105.48
C ALA A 385 16.44 42.95 -104.63
N CYS A 386 15.98 44.09 -105.14
CA CYS A 386 14.95 44.92 -104.52
C CYS A 386 13.62 44.16 -104.34
N LEU A 387 13.20 43.36 -105.34
CA LEU A 387 12.00 42.53 -105.21
C LEU A 387 12.11 41.51 -104.07
N ARG A 388 13.25 40.82 -103.96
CA ARG A 388 13.48 39.81 -102.91
C ARG A 388 13.48 40.43 -101.52
N GLU A 389 14.18 41.56 -101.34
CA GLU A 389 14.19 42.31 -100.09
C GLU A 389 12.78 42.72 -99.69
N ARG A 390 12.05 43.36 -100.60
CA ARG A 390 10.71 43.87 -100.33
C ARG A 390 9.75 42.76 -99.93
N LEU A 391 9.72 41.65 -100.68
CA LEU A 391 8.87 40.51 -100.34
C LEU A 391 9.23 39.92 -98.97
N HIS A 392 10.52 39.83 -98.66
CA HIS A 392 10.97 39.35 -97.36
C HIS A 392 10.55 40.30 -96.23
N ARG A 393 10.84 41.60 -96.33
CA ARG A 393 10.51 42.59 -95.30
C ARG A 393 9.02 42.67 -95.05
N TRP A 394 8.20 42.72 -96.10
CA TRP A 394 6.74 42.78 -95.92
C TRP A 394 6.17 41.48 -95.35
N SER A 395 6.72 40.32 -95.70
CA SER A 395 6.35 39.05 -95.06
C SER A 395 6.71 39.01 -93.57
N GLN A 396 7.87 39.56 -93.18
CA GLN A 396 8.24 39.68 -91.75
C GLN A 396 7.36 40.69 -91.02
N MET A 397 7.02 41.82 -91.65
CA MET A 397 6.12 42.82 -91.06
C MET A 397 4.71 42.25 -90.82
N GLU A 398 4.14 41.49 -91.77
CA GLU A 398 2.86 40.81 -91.55
C GLU A 398 2.92 39.81 -90.39
N ARG A 399 4.03 39.06 -90.27
CA ARG A 399 4.23 38.11 -89.17
C ARG A 399 4.30 38.80 -87.81
N LEU A 400 5.05 39.91 -87.71
CA LEU A 400 5.23 40.65 -86.46
C LEU A 400 3.96 41.40 -86.05
N CYS A 401 3.20 41.91 -87.01
CA CYS A 401 1.99 42.67 -86.74
C CYS A 401 0.72 41.81 -86.60
N GLY A 402 0.73 40.58 -87.13
CA GLY A 402 -0.39 39.63 -86.99
C GLY A 402 -1.61 39.92 -87.87
N PHE A 403 -1.50 40.82 -88.86
CA PHE A 403 -2.57 41.19 -89.78
C PHE A 403 -2.07 41.30 -91.24
N PRO A 404 -2.94 41.09 -92.25
CA PRO A 404 -2.53 41.15 -93.66
C PRO A 404 -2.26 42.59 -94.12
N ILE A 405 -1.13 42.78 -94.81
CA ILE A 405 -0.63 44.03 -95.37
C ILE A 405 -0.47 43.94 -96.89
N ILE A 406 0.09 42.84 -97.40
CA ILE A 406 0.36 42.61 -98.82
C ILE A 406 -0.95 42.43 -99.58
N ARG A 407 -1.91 41.68 -98.98
CA ARG A 407 -3.26 41.52 -99.53
C ARG A 407 -4.15 42.65 -99.03
N ASN A 408 -4.23 43.72 -99.80
CA ASN A 408 -4.95 44.94 -99.46
C ASN A 408 -5.90 45.39 -100.59
N PRO A 409 -6.85 46.32 -100.34
CA PRO A 409 -7.86 46.74 -101.32
C PRO A 409 -7.33 47.70 -102.40
N GLY A 410 -6.03 47.97 -102.44
CA GLY A 410 -5.36 48.82 -103.42
C GLY A 410 -5.29 50.31 -103.04
N LEU A 411 -4.42 51.05 -103.75
CA LEU A 411 -4.02 52.41 -103.40
C LEU A 411 -5.18 53.38 -103.27
N ALA A 412 -6.08 53.39 -104.26
CA ALA A 412 -7.19 54.33 -104.33
C ALA A 412 -8.15 54.19 -103.13
N ASN A 413 -8.41 52.96 -102.68
CA ASN A 413 -9.31 52.68 -101.56
C ASN A 413 -8.67 53.07 -100.21
N LEU A 414 -7.38 52.78 -100.05
CA LEU A 414 -6.62 53.13 -98.85
C LEU A 414 -6.47 54.64 -98.67
N THR A 415 -6.14 55.36 -99.74
CA THR A 415 -6.05 56.82 -99.73
C THR A 415 -7.41 57.46 -99.42
N ALA A 416 -8.50 56.96 -100.03
CA ALA A 416 -9.84 57.46 -99.72
C ALA A 416 -10.22 57.24 -98.25
N LYS A 417 -9.87 56.10 -97.65
CA LYS A 417 -10.19 55.80 -96.24
C LYS A 417 -9.37 56.64 -95.26
N LEU A 418 -8.07 56.78 -95.48
CA LEU A 418 -7.17 57.45 -94.55
C LEU A 418 -7.24 58.98 -94.60
N TYR A 419 -7.51 59.57 -95.78
CA TYR A 419 -7.53 61.03 -95.95
C TYR A 419 -8.93 61.66 -95.85
N THR A 420 -9.99 60.85 -95.67
CA THR A 420 -11.38 61.35 -95.52
C THR A 420 -11.84 61.38 -94.06
N GLU A 421 -11.14 60.71 -93.12
CA GLU A 421 -11.45 60.78 -91.68
C GLU A 421 -10.70 61.95 -91.00
N PRO A 422 -11.41 62.94 -90.41
CA PRO A 422 -10.78 63.90 -89.51
C PRO A 422 -10.35 63.19 -88.22
N VAL A 423 -9.04 63.10 -88.02
CA VAL A 423 -8.38 62.51 -86.84
C VAL A 423 -8.85 63.21 -85.56
N ALA A 424 -9.82 62.62 -84.84
CA ALA A 424 -10.13 63.00 -83.47
C ALA A 424 -9.26 62.18 -82.52
N LEU A 425 -8.09 62.72 -82.15
CA LEU A 425 -7.26 62.20 -81.06
C LEU A 425 -7.51 63.03 -79.78
N PRO A 426 -8.29 62.56 -78.80
CA PRO A 426 -8.07 62.92 -77.42
C PRO A 426 -7.03 61.94 -76.84
N LEU A 427 -5.77 62.37 -76.77
CA LEU A 427 -4.78 61.70 -75.94
C LEU A 427 -5.10 62.03 -74.46
N PRO A 428 -5.25 61.04 -73.54
CA PRO A 428 -5.44 61.34 -72.14
C PRO A 428 -4.18 61.98 -71.57
N ARG A 429 -4.33 63.15 -70.95
CA ARG A 429 -3.27 63.87 -70.26
C ARG A 429 -2.66 63.01 -69.14
N VAL A 430 -1.34 63.02 -69.09
CA VAL A 430 -0.51 62.67 -67.93
C VAL A 430 -1.10 63.30 -66.65
N LEU A 431 -1.49 62.47 -65.68
CA LEU A 431 -1.87 62.90 -64.34
C LEU A 431 -0.62 62.98 -63.47
N GLN A 432 -0.14 64.21 -63.26
CA GLN A 432 0.71 64.57 -62.12
C GLN A 432 -0.16 64.64 -60.84
N PRO A 433 0.37 64.34 -59.65
CA PRO A 433 -0.40 64.25 -58.41
C PRO A 433 -0.54 65.63 -57.73
N PRO A 434 -1.67 65.94 -57.09
CA PRO A 434 -1.72 66.99 -56.09
C PRO A 434 -1.73 66.40 -54.68
N PHE A 435 -0.61 66.55 -53.98
CA PHE A 435 -0.68 66.84 -52.55
C PHE A 435 -1.25 68.26 -52.40
N SER A 436 -2.30 68.41 -51.62
CA SER A 436 -2.54 69.64 -50.87
C SER A 436 -3.29 69.33 -49.59
N CYS A 437 -2.63 69.71 -48.51
CA CYS A 437 -3.03 69.69 -47.13
C CYS A 437 -4.30 70.54 -46.92
N HIS A 438 -5.17 70.16 -45.99
CA HIS A 438 -5.79 71.13 -45.08
C HIS A 438 -6.19 70.47 -43.77
N SER A 439 -5.81 71.15 -42.69
CA SER A 439 -5.92 70.76 -41.29
C SER A 439 -7.30 71.05 -40.70
N SER A 440 -7.60 70.30 -39.64
CA SER A 440 -8.14 70.76 -38.34
C SER A 440 -9.54 71.39 -38.30
N ILE A 441 -10.45 70.78 -37.55
CA ILE A 441 -11.21 71.46 -36.47
C ILE A 441 -11.32 70.53 -35.24
N HIS A 442 -10.44 70.79 -34.27
CA HIS A 442 -10.71 71.21 -32.89
C HIS A 442 -11.73 70.48 -31.98
N GLY A 443 -11.26 70.20 -30.75
CA GLY A 443 -12.06 69.80 -29.58
C GLY A 443 -11.27 68.93 -28.59
N SER A 444 -10.20 69.39 -27.94
CA SER A 444 -10.16 70.30 -26.77
C SER A 444 -10.27 69.57 -25.40
N ILE A 445 -9.12 69.58 -24.67
CA ILE A 445 -8.95 69.77 -23.20
C ILE A 445 -9.26 68.56 -22.29
N GLU A 446 -8.51 68.14 -21.25
CA GLU A 446 -7.45 68.65 -20.35
C GLU A 446 -6.30 67.60 -20.22
N ASP A 447 -5.00 67.94 -20.37
CA ASP A 447 -4.03 68.43 -19.37
C ASP A 447 -3.48 67.41 -18.35
N LEU A 448 -2.19 67.03 -18.52
CA LEU A 448 -1.18 67.15 -17.46
C LEU A 448 0.25 67.10 -18.07
N LEU A 449 1.02 68.16 -17.80
CA LEU A 449 2.43 68.37 -18.19
C LEU A 449 3.39 67.36 -17.52
N GLU A 450 4.43 66.94 -18.24
CA GLU A 450 5.84 67.36 -18.00
C GLU A 450 6.80 66.69 -19.01
N ASP A 451 7.57 67.50 -19.71
CA ASP A 451 8.78 67.18 -20.52
C ASP A 451 9.96 67.87 -19.77
N PRO A 452 11.22 67.40 -19.82
CA PRO A 452 12.01 67.56 -21.04
C PRO A 452 13.04 66.46 -21.34
N THR A 453 13.54 66.53 -22.58
CA THR A 453 14.86 66.11 -23.10
C THR A 453 14.97 64.79 -23.88
N SER A 454 14.91 64.94 -25.20
CA SER A 454 15.62 64.12 -26.19
C SER A 454 17.10 64.55 -26.29
N PRO A 455 18.04 63.73 -26.82
CA PRO A 455 18.23 63.66 -28.28
C PRO A 455 18.77 62.31 -28.84
N ILE A 456 18.90 62.26 -30.17
CA ILE A 456 19.84 61.47 -31.01
C ILE A 456 19.20 60.35 -31.89
N LEU A 457 18.97 60.70 -33.17
CA LEU A 457 19.12 59.84 -34.37
C LEU A 457 20.62 59.90 -34.80
N PRO A 458 21.25 59.01 -35.62
CA PRO A 458 20.72 58.49 -36.90
C PRO A 458 21.11 57.04 -37.29
N GLN A 459 20.36 56.45 -38.23
CA GLN A 459 20.83 55.89 -39.52
C GLN A 459 19.93 54.75 -40.03
N MET A 460 19.35 54.98 -41.21
CA MET A 460 18.78 53.96 -42.09
C MET A 460 19.74 53.70 -43.26
N PRO A 461 19.81 52.48 -43.79
CA PRO A 461 20.26 52.23 -45.15
C PRO A 461 19.08 52.07 -46.12
N ASP A 462 19.23 52.82 -47.20
CA ASP A 462 18.71 52.73 -48.56
C ASP A 462 18.23 51.32 -49.00
N CYS A 463 17.02 51.24 -49.57
CA CYS A 463 16.61 50.11 -50.39
C CYS A 463 15.96 50.62 -51.68
N ARG A 464 16.75 50.54 -52.76
CA ARG A 464 16.42 50.95 -54.12
C ARG A 464 15.43 50.00 -54.79
N GLN A 465 14.60 50.61 -55.65
CA GLN A 465 13.62 50.02 -56.56
C GLN A 465 14.15 48.94 -57.51
N ALA A 466 13.27 47.98 -57.84
CA ALA A 466 13.11 47.48 -59.21
C ALA A 466 11.67 46.94 -59.41
N PHE A 467 10.86 47.66 -60.19
CA PHE A 467 9.63 47.14 -60.78
C PHE A 467 10.01 46.47 -62.11
N HIS A 468 9.89 45.15 -62.19
CA HIS A 468 9.97 44.39 -63.44
C HIS A 468 8.56 44.28 -64.03
N CYS A 469 8.31 44.91 -65.18
CA CYS A 469 7.17 44.58 -66.04
C CYS A 469 7.67 43.57 -67.08
N GLU A 470 7.34 42.29 -66.90
CA GLU A 470 7.47 41.30 -67.98
C GLU A 470 6.20 41.34 -68.84
N LEU A 471 6.33 41.87 -70.06
CA LEU A 471 5.42 41.53 -71.14
C LEU A 471 5.80 40.14 -71.64
N SER A 472 5.02 39.13 -71.26
CA SER A 472 4.97 37.86 -71.98
C SER A 472 4.14 38.03 -73.25
N CYS A 473 4.74 37.74 -74.40
CA CYS A 473 4.06 37.34 -75.63
C CYS A 473 4.52 35.94 -75.99
#